data_AF-A0A8M1M8E7-F1
#
_entry.id   AF-A0A8M1M8E7-F1
#
_cell.length_a   1.000
_cell.length_b   1.000
_cell.length_c   1.000
_cell.angle_alpha   90.00
_cell.angle_beta   90.00
_cell.angle_gamma   90.00
#
_symmetry.space_group_name_H-M   'P 1'
#
loop_
_entity.id
_entity.type
_entity.pdbx_description
1 polymer ?
#
loop_
_entity_poly.entity_id
_entity_poly.type
_entity_poly.pdbx_seq_one_letter_code
_entity_poly.pdbx_strand_id
1 'polypeptide(L)'
;MPSRGSRLEDGPGLFSADHSTLHKEDLSSKIKEQKIVVDELSNLKKNRKVYRQQQNSNIFFLADRTEMLSESKNILDELKKEYQEIENSEKTKIKK
;
A
#
# COMPACT_ATOMS: atom_id res chain seq x y z
N MET A 1 -33.92 3.30 -47.44
CA MET A 1 -33.93 2.20 -46.44
C MET A 1 -32.51 1.65 -46.37
N PRO A 2 -31.87 1.38 -45.20
CA PRO A 2 -32.15 1.60 -43.75
C PRO A 2 -31.32 2.81 -43.21
N SER A 3 -31.61 3.53 -42.11
CA SER A 3 -31.90 3.28 -40.67
C SER A 3 -30.66 3.19 -39.74
N ARG A 4 -30.53 4.25 -38.91
CA ARG A 4 -30.37 4.20 -37.43
C ARG A 4 -29.06 3.72 -36.79
N GLY A 5 -28.49 4.60 -35.96
CA GLY A 5 -27.67 4.30 -34.78
C GLY A 5 -26.22 4.77 -34.90
N SER A 6 -25.59 5.40 -33.93
CA SER A 6 -26.02 5.88 -32.61
C SER A 6 -24.91 6.81 -32.11
N ARG A 7 -25.33 7.99 -31.66
CA ARG A 7 -24.60 8.88 -30.76
C ARG A 7 -24.13 8.08 -29.53
N LEU A 8 -22.85 8.16 -29.20
CA LEU A 8 -22.30 7.80 -27.88
C LEU A 8 -21.29 8.92 -27.54
N GLU A 9 -21.80 10.11 -27.21
CA GLU A 9 -21.83 10.64 -25.84
C GLU A 9 -20.67 10.16 -24.96
N ASP A 10 -19.75 11.10 -24.73
CA ASP A 10 -18.83 11.14 -23.61
C ASP A 10 -19.52 10.74 -22.29
N GLY A 11 -19.04 9.67 -21.68
CA GLY A 11 -19.43 9.27 -20.34
C GLY A 11 -18.20 9.15 -19.43
N PRO A 12 -17.91 10.12 -18.54
CA PRO A 12 -16.90 9.96 -17.52
C PRO A 12 -17.53 9.18 -16.35
N GLY A 13 -17.73 7.87 -16.52
CA GLY A 13 -18.57 7.08 -15.60
C GLY A 13 -17.91 5.94 -14.86
N LEU A 14 -16.77 5.41 -15.31
CA LEU A 14 -16.30 4.09 -14.84
C LEU A 14 -14.93 4.05 -14.15
N PHE A 15 -14.26 5.19 -13.96
CA PHE A 15 -12.90 5.19 -13.41
C PHE A 15 -12.83 5.08 -11.87
N SER A 16 -13.92 5.33 -11.12
CA SER A 16 -13.82 5.40 -9.66
C SER A 16 -13.74 4.06 -8.92
N ALA A 17 -14.28 2.97 -9.49
CA ALA A 17 -14.26 1.66 -8.84
C ALA A 17 -12.89 0.95 -8.99
N ASP A 18 -12.27 1.13 -10.15
CA ASP A 18 -10.98 0.49 -10.48
C ASP A 18 -9.83 1.10 -9.66
N HIS A 19 -9.85 2.40 -9.37
CA HIS A 19 -8.82 3.01 -8.53
C HIS A 19 -8.87 2.54 -7.07
N SER A 20 -10.07 2.32 -6.48
CA SER A 20 -10.20 1.85 -5.10
C SER A 20 -9.64 0.44 -4.91
N THR A 21 -9.89 -0.44 -5.87
CA THR A 21 -9.40 -1.83 -5.86
C THR A 21 -7.89 -1.90 -6.05
N LEU A 22 -7.34 -1.12 -6.98
CA LEU A 22 -5.89 -0.99 -7.17
C LEU A 22 -5.19 -0.45 -5.91
N HIS A 23 -5.72 0.60 -5.29
CA HIS A 23 -5.16 1.15 -4.04
C HIS A 23 -5.15 0.12 -2.90
N LYS A 24 -6.21 -0.67 -2.78
CA LYS A 24 -6.32 -1.72 -1.77
C LYS A 24 -5.32 -2.86 -2.01
N GLU A 25 -5.14 -3.27 -3.26
CA GLU A 25 -4.15 -4.28 -3.65
C GLU A 25 -2.72 -3.80 -3.40
N ASP A 26 -2.40 -2.55 -3.75
CA ASP A 26 -1.12 -1.92 -3.46
C ASP A 26 -0.81 -1.88 -1.95
N LEU A 27 -1.78 -1.47 -1.14
CA LEU A 27 -1.65 -1.50 0.32
C LEU A 27 -1.48 -2.93 0.85
N SER A 28 -2.22 -3.89 0.32
CA SER A 28 -2.08 -5.29 0.72
C SER A 28 -0.67 -5.83 0.43
N SER A 29 -0.08 -5.43 -0.70
CA SER A 29 1.27 -5.81 -1.10
C SER A 29 2.30 -5.16 -0.18
N LYS A 30 2.18 -3.85 0.07
CA LYS A 30 3.02 -3.12 1.04
C LYS A 30 2.96 -3.73 2.44
N ILE A 31 1.78 -4.12 2.92
CA ILE A 31 1.63 -4.79 4.22
C ILE A 31 2.40 -6.11 4.27
N LYS A 32 2.32 -6.92 3.20
CA LYS A 32 3.04 -8.20 3.13
C LYS A 32 4.55 -7.98 3.12
N GLU A 33 5.04 -7.05 2.30
CA GLU A 33 6.46 -6.69 2.25
C GLU A 33 6.95 -6.17 3.61
N GLN A 34 6.20 -5.27 4.22
CA GLN A 34 6.55 -4.70 5.52
C GLN A 34 6.58 -5.75 6.62
N LYS A 35 5.68 -6.74 6.57
CA LYS A 35 5.70 -7.89 7.49
C LYS A 35 6.98 -8.72 7.34
N ILE A 36 7.44 -8.94 6.11
CA ILE A 36 8.70 -9.63 5.83
C ILE A 36 9.87 -8.83 6.42
N VAL A 37 9.90 -7.51 6.19
CA VAL A 37 10.96 -6.64 6.75
C VAL A 37 11.03 -6.74 8.28
N VAL A 38 9.88 -6.74 8.97
CA VAL A 38 9.84 -6.92 10.43
C VAL A 38 10.40 -8.28 10.85
N ASP A 39 10.00 -9.35 10.16
CA ASP A 39 10.47 -10.71 10.47
C ASP A 39 11.99 -10.84 10.26
N GLU A 40 12.50 -10.39 9.11
CA GLU A 40 13.92 -10.39 8.78
C GLU A 40 14.75 -9.57 9.79
N LEU A 41 14.30 -8.36 10.15
CA LEU A 41 14.98 -7.53 11.16
C LEU A 41 14.94 -8.16 12.56
N SER A 42 13.88 -8.91 12.89
CA SER A 42 13.76 -9.60 14.18
C SER A 42 14.66 -10.85 14.25
N ASN A 43 14.77 -11.58 13.15
CA ASN A 43 15.60 -12.80 13.03
C ASN A 43 17.08 -12.49 12.77
N LEU A 44 17.41 -11.24 12.45
CA LEU A 44 18.79 -10.81 12.25
C LEU A 44 19.65 -11.06 13.51
N LYS A 45 20.91 -11.49 13.34
CA LYS A 45 21.84 -11.65 14.47
C LYS A 45 22.20 -10.29 15.09
N LYS A 46 22.41 -10.23 16.41
CA LYS A 46 22.62 -8.98 17.19
C LYS A 46 23.74 -8.07 16.66
N ASN A 47 24.81 -8.63 16.07
CA ASN A 47 25.99 -7.87 15.65
C ASN A 47 26.02 -7.55 14.14
N ARG A 48 24.92 -7.81 13.41
CA ARG A 48 24.83 -7.47 11.99
C ARG A 48 24.43 -6.00 11.84
N LYS A 49 25.08 -5.33 10.88
CA LYS A 49 24.77 -3.93 10.53
C LYS A 49 23.52 -3.88 9.65
N VAL A 50 22.65 -2.94 9.94
CA VAL A 50 21.48 -2.63 9.12
C VAL A 50 21.77 -1.33 8.38
N TYR A 51 21.44 -1.32 7.09
CA TYR A 51 21.62 -0.15 6.25
C TYR A 51 20.27 0.26 5.65
N ARG A 52 19.94 1.55 5.75
CA ARG A 52 18.74 2.13 5.15
C ARG A 52 19.11 2.81 3.85
N GLN A 53 18.41 2.46 2.78
CA GLN A 53 18.56 3.14 1.49
C GLN A 53 17.86 4.51 1.52
N GLN A 54 18.53 5.53 0.98
CA GLN A 54 17.92 6.82 0.73
C GLN A 54 16.94 6.72 -0.45
N GLN A 55 15.78 7.38 -0.34
CA GLN A 55 14.80 7.41 -1.42
C GLN A 55 15.38 8.01 -2.71
N ASN A 56 15.02 7.41 -3.86
CA ASN A 56 15.44 7.83 -5.20
C ASN A 56 16.96 7.86 -5.40
N SER A 57 17.70 7.10 -4.62
CA SER A 57 19.16 7.02 -4.69
C SER A 57 19.64 5.62 -4.31
N ASN A 58 20.88 5.30 -4.67
CA ASN A 58 21.54 4.04 -4.29
C ASN A 58 22.51 4.24 -3.12
N ILE A 59 22.29 5.28 -2.30
CA ILE A 59 23.07 5.57 -1.11
C ILE A 59 22.43 4.88 0.09
N PHE A 60 23.28 4.27 0.92
CA PHE A 60 22.87 3.52 2.11
C PHE A 60 23.51 4.11 3.37
N PHE A 61 22.70 4.38 4.38
CA PHE A 61 23.15 4.88 5.67
C PHE A 61 23.08 3.79 6.72
N LEU A 62 24.09 3.72 7.60
CA LEU A 62 24.05 2.84 8.75
C LEU A 62 22.91 3.28 9.66
N ALA A 63 22.01 2.37 10.01
CA ALA A 63 20.88 2.62 10.89
C ALA A 63 20.95 1.71 12.13
N ASP A 64 20.40 2.18 13.24
CA ASP A 64 20.28 1.33 14.41
C ASP A 64 19.22 0.25 14.19
N ARG A 65 19.54 -0.98 14.61
CA ARG A 65 18.64 -2.12 14.40
C ARG A 65 17.35 -1.97 15.19
N THR A 66 17.42 -1.49 16.43
CA THR A 66 16.24 -1.40 17.29
C THR A 66 15.30 -0.30 16.83
N GLU A 67 15.87 0.83 16.42
CA GLU A 67 15.15 1.92 15.74
C GLU A 67 14.46 1.41 14.47
N MET A 68 15.18 0.77 13.55
CA MET A 68 14.62 0.22 12.31
C MET A 68 13.51 -0.80 12.55
N LEU A 69 13.64 -1.65 13.57
CA LEU A 69 12.59 -2.60 13.92
C LEU A 69 11.35 -1.89 14.45
N SER A 70 11.51 -0.83 15.27
CA SER A 70 10.40 -0.06 15.80
C SER A 70 9.67 0.75 14.72
N GLU A 71 10.41 1.44 13.84
CA GLU A 71 9.87 2.12 12.67
C GLU A 71 9.10 1.14 11.78
N SER A 72 9.68 -0.03 11.52
CA SER A 72 9.06 -1.03 10.65
C SER A 72 7.74 -1.58 11.20
N LYS A 73 7.62 -1.68 12.54
CA LYS A 73 6.37 -2.08 13.20
C LYS A 73 5.33 -0.96 13.14
N ASN A 74 5.73 0.29 13.38
CA ASN A 74 4.83 1.44 13.30
C ASN A 74 4.24 1.58 11.88
N ILE A 75 5.08 1.50 10.85
CA ILE A 75 4.64 1.54 9.44
C ILE A 75 3.66 0.40 9.15
N LEU A 76 3.92 -0.82 9.65
CA LEU A 76 3.01 -1.95 9.45
C LEU A 76 1.64 -1.70 10.09
N ASP A 77 1.60 -1.10 11.28
CA ASP A 77 0.37 -0.80 11.99
C ASP A 77 -0.42 0.34 11.31
N GLU A 78 0.27 1.38 10.82
CA GLU A 78 -0.32 2.45 10.02
C GLU A 78 -0.93 1.91 8.71
N LEU A 79 -0.20 1.08 7.96
CA LEU A 79 -0.69 0.48 6.72
C LEU A 79 -1.92 -0.40 6.96
N LYS A 80 -1.94 -1.20 8.03
CA LYS A 80 -3.11 -2.01 8.41
C LYS A 80 -4.31 -1.15 8.76
N LYS A 81 -4.08 -0.03 9.47
CA LYS A 81 -5.14 0.92 9.82
C LYS A 81 -5.74 1.55 8.56
N GLU A 82 -4.91 2.01 7.64
CA GLU A 82 -5.36 2.59 6.36
C GLU A 82 -6.15 1.56 5.54
N TYR A 83 -5.67 0.32 5.45
CA TYR A 83 -6.39 -0.76 4.76
C TYR A 83 -7.78 -1.01 5.37
N GLN A 84 -7.88 -0.99 6.71
CA GLN A 84 -9.15 -1.17 7.41
C GLN A 84 -10.10 0.02 7.21
N GLU A 85 -9.58 1.24 7.17
CA GLU A 85 -10.34 2.46 6.90
C GLU A 85 -10.94 2.46 5.49
N ILE A 86 -10.16 2.05 4.49
CA ILE A 86 -10.65 1.88 3.11
C ILE A 86 -11.78 0.85 3.08
N GLU A 87 -11.59 -0.31 3.70
CA GLU A 87 -12.63 -1.36 3.75
C GLU A 87 -13.92 -0.86 4.44
N ASN A 88 -13.80 -0.10 5.52
CA ASN A 88 -14.95 0.46 6.23
C ASN A 88 -15.66 1.56 5.41
N SER A 89 -14.89 2.36 4.66
CA SER A 89 -15.42 3.40 3.77
C SER A 89 -16.16 2.81 2.55
N GLU A 90 -15.72 1.66 2.03
CA GLU A 90 -16.43 0.92 0.98
C GLU A 90 -17.78 0.40 1.50
N LYS A 91 -17.80 -0.18 2.71
CA LYS A 91 -19.02 -0.70 3.35
C LYS A 91 -20.06 0.39 3.65
N THR A 92 -19.62 1.62 3.96
CA THR A 92 -20.52 2.75 4.24
C THR A 92 -21.10 3.38 2.97
N LYS A 93 -20.40 3.31 1.82
CA LYS A 93 -20.92 3.76 0.52
C LYS A 93 -22.03 2.84 -0.04
N ILE A 94 -22.02 1.56 0.32
CA ILE A 94 -23.01 0.56 -0.14
C ILE A 94 -24.36 0.68 0.60
N LYS A 95 -24.42 1.39 1.73
CA LYS A 95 -25.63 1.54 2.57
C LYS A 95 -26.43 2.82 2.32
N LYS A 96 -26.10 3.62 1.32
CA LYS A 96 -26.84 4.85 0.96
C LYS A 96 -27.56 4.70 -0.37
#